data_AF-A0A3A1YME8-F1
#
_entry.id   AF-A0A3A1YME8-F1
#
_cell.length_a   1.000
_cell.length_b   1.000
_cell.length_c   1.000
_cell.angle_alpha   90.00
_cell.angle_beta   90.00
_cell.angle_gamma   90.00
#
_symmetry.space_group_name_H-M   'P 1'
#
loop_
_entity.id
_entity.type
_entity.pdbx_description
1 polymer ?
#
loop_
_entity_poly.entity_id
_entity_poly.type
_entity_poly.pdbx_seq_one_letter_code
_entity_poly.pdbx_strand_id
1 'polypeptide(L)'
;MKIKSMSQTIPLYQLISVTPHMLLAQKHKQLFNNFAEVNQPLYPQTHKVLFTDRDDTINDDGAGYLHKYQEMEIFPHAYQALKAKQDQGYLIVVVTNQSGISKNKFTEADFIQCMNDMAAHAYAQTGLIFDAVLYCKTSDPSEPWRKPNLETFNEFTHLFNVDKASSYMMGDKEFDIQYGQNLGICTIAVKTGKSVCTDADYVIDSIADLDNLEFK
;
A
#
# COMPACT_ATOMS: atom_id res chain seq x y z
N MET A 1 24.96 -32.81 -15.81
CA MET A 1 24.78 -31.57 -15.03
C MET A 1 23.29 -31.50 -14.69
N LYS A 2 22.90 -31.90 -13.48
CA LYS A 2 21.47 -31.94 -13.07
C LYS A 2 21.11 -30.57 -12.49
N ILE A 3 20.16 -29.90 -13.13
CA ILE A 3 19.51 -28.69 -12.61
C ILE A 3 18.79 -29.12 -11.33
N LYS A 4 19.28 -28.69 -10.16
CA LYS A 4 18.54 -28.84 -8.90
C LYS A 4 17.33 -27.92 -8.99
N SER A 5 16.13 -28.50 -9.02
CA SER A 5 14.90 -27.79 -8.75
C SER A 5 15.02 -27.13 -7.38
N MET A 6 15.08 -25.81 -7.34
CA MET A 6 14.91 -25.07 -6.10
C MET A 6 13.43 -25.06 -5.74
N SER A 7 12.92 -26.17 -5.19
CA SER A 7 11.74 -26.15 -4.35
C SER A 7 12.19 -25.76 -2.95
N GLN A 8 12.49 -24.48 -2.75
CA GLN A 8 12.62 -23.91 -1.42
C GLN A 8 11.30 -23.24 -1.10
N THR A 9 10.52 -23.86 -0.23
CA THR A 9 9.32 -23.31 0.36
C THR A 9 9.67 -22.01 1.07
N ILE A 10 9.39 -20.89 0.41
CA ILE A 10 9.44 -19.55 1.01
C ILE A 10 8.41 -19.57 2.15
N PRO A 11 8.77 -19.17 3.39
CA PRO A 11 7.78 -18.98 4.44
C PRO A 11 6.81 -17.90 3.93
N LEU A 12 5.59 -18.34 3.61
CA LEU A 12 4.69 -17.64 2.69
C LEU A 12 4.26 -16.32 3.35
N TYR A 13 4.90 -15.22 2.96
CA TYR A 13 4.31 -13.92 3.21
C TYR A 13 2.94 -13.91 2.51
N GLN A 14 1.87 -13.71 3.29
CA GLN A 14 0.50 -13.73 2.81
C GLN A 14 -0.26 -12.54 3.38
N LEU A 15 -1.09 -11.93 2.54
CA LEU A 15 -2.09 -10.94 2.92
C LEU A 15 -3.41 -11.66 3.22
N ILE A 16 -3.98 -11.40 4.39
CA ILE A 16 -5.27 -11.94 4.84
C ILE A 16 -6.33 -10.85 4.83
N SER A 17 -7.53 -11.14 4.33
CA SER A 17 -8.65 -10.20 4.42
C SER A 17 -9.12 -10.09 5.86
N VAL A 18 -9.23 -8.86 6.37
CA VAL A 18 -9.65 -8.58 7.76
C VAL A 18 -10.89 -7.70 7.82
N THR A 19 -11.07 -6.84 6.82
CA THR A 19 -12.33 -6.14 6.54
C THR A 19 -12.62 -6.25 5.02
N PRO A 20 -13.80 -5.82 4.54
CA PRO A 20 -14.10 -5.76 3.10
C PRO A 20 -13.19 -4.81 2.30
N HIS A 21 -12.40 -3.95 2.97
CA HIS A 21 -11.57 -2.91 2.38
C HIS A 21 -10.12 -2.94 2.87
N MET A 22 -9.74 -3.96 3.66
CA MET A 22 -8.40 -4.11 4.22
C MET A 22 -7.90 -5.54 4.13
N LEU A 23 -6.73 -5.70 3.52
CA LEU A 23 -5.87 -6.88 3.66
C LEU A 23 -4.75 -6.55 4.64
N LEU A 24 -4.37 -7.53 5.46
CA LEU A 24 -3.36 -7.37 6.50
C LEU A 24 -2.27 -8.44 6.32
N ALA A 25 -1.00 -8.09 6.53
CA ALA A 25 0.05 -9.10 6.54
C ALA A 25 -0.20 -10.14 7.63
N GLN A 26 -0.02 -11.43 7.32
CA GLN A 26 -0.24 -12.53 8.24
C GLN A 26 0.57 -12.42 9.55
N LYS A 27 1.71 -11.70 9.55
CA LYS A 27 2.49 -11.41 10.77
C LYS A 27 1.69 -10.64 11.84
N HIS A 28 0.61 -9.98 11.43
CA HIS A 28 -0.29 -9.22 12.29
C HIS A 28 -1.59 -9.98 12.62
N LYS A 29 -1.70 -11.27 12.27
CA LYS A 29 -2.93 -12.07 12.45
C LYS A 29 -3.48 -12.03 13.88
N GLN A 30 -2.63 -11.93 14.91
CA GLN A 30 -3.07 -11.82 16.30
C GLN A 30 -3.90 -10.57 16.58
N LEU A 31 -3.73 -9.50 15.80
CA LEU A 31 -4.51 -8.28 15.95
C LEU A 31 -5.94 -8.49 15.44
N PHE A 32 -6.09 -9.14 14.29
CA PHE A 32 -7.41 -9.38 13.71
C PHE A 32 -8.29 -10.29 14.57
N ASN A 33 -7.72 -11.28 15.26
CA ASN A 33 -8.51 -12.16 16.12
C ASN A 33 -9.26 -11.41 17.24
N ASN A 34 -8.88 -10.16 17.53
CA ASN A 34 -9.50 -9.31 18.54
C ASN A 34 -10.30 -8.13 17.95
N PHE A 35 -10.52 -8.08 16.62
CA PHE A 35 -11.11 -6.93 15.92
C PHE A 35 -12.53 -6.57 16.42
N ALA A 36 -13.31 -7.55 16.87
CA ALA A 36 -14.70 -7.35 17.29
C ALA A 36 -14.86 -6.89 18.76
N GLU A 37 -13.80 -6.86 19.55
CA GLU A 37 -13.91 -6.73 21.02
C GLU A 37 -13.33 -5.42 21.60
N VAL A 38 -12.68 -4.56 20.80
CA VAL A 38 -11.82 -3.50 21.36
C VAL A 38 -12.17 -2.10 20.84
N ASN A 39 -12.44 -1.17 21.75
CA ASN A 39 -12.68 0.26 21.50
C ASN A 39 -11.38 1.10 21.48
N GLN A 40 -10.22 0.48 21.25
CA GLN A 40 -8.86 1.05 21.32
C GLN A 40 -7.92 0.31 20.35
N PRO A 41 -6.86 0.94 19.80
CA PRO A 41 -5.86 0.27 18.98
C PRO A 41 -5.15 -0.85 19.73
N LEU A 42 -5.00 -2.02 19.10
CA LEU A 42 -4.38 -3.21 19.69
C LEU A 42 -2.86 -3.09 19.88
N TYR A 43 -2.21 -2.21 19.11
CA TYR A 43 -0.84 -1.77 19.39
C TYR A 43 -0.83 -0.48 20.22
N PRO A 44 -0.36 -0.52 21.48
CA PRO A 44 -0.32 0.66 22.34
C PRO A 44 0.76 1.68 21.92
N GLN A 45 1.80 1.26 21.21
CA GLN A 45 2.81 2.15 20.65
C GLN A 45 2.35 2.81 19.34
N THR A 46 2.77 4.05 19.12
CA THR A 46 2.59 4.76 17.86
C THR A 46 3.57 4.25 16.81
N HIS A 47 3.11 4.16 15.57
CA HIS A 47 3.87 3.68 14.42
C HIS A 47 4.07 4.79 13.38
N LYS A 48 5.28 4.89 12.85
CA LYS A 48 5.55 5.66 11.62
C LYS A 48 5.01 4.87 10.43
N VAL A 49 4.27 5.50 9.53
CA VAL A 49 3.64 4.82 8.40
C VAL A 49 3.97 5.54 7.11
N LEU A 50 4.44 4.78 6.12
CA LEU A 50 4.49 5.22 4.73
C LEU A 50 3.28 4.62 4.02
N PHE A 51 2.26 5.45 3.83
CA PHE A 51 1.16 5.15 2.93
C PHE A 51 1.61 5.41 1.49
N THR A 52 1.29 4.48 0.59
CA THR A 52 1.67 4.58 -0.83
C THR A 52 0.52 4.16 -1.72
N ASP A 53 0.28 4.88 -2.81
CA ASP A 53 -0.52 4.33 -3.91
C ASP A 53 0.21 3.17 -4.59
N ARG A 54 -0.54 2.41 -5.38
CA ARG A 54 -0.06 1.25 -6.11
C ARG A 54 0.28 1.60 -7.56
N ASP A 55 -0.75 1.96 -8.31
CA ASP A 55 -0.68 2.21 -9.76
C ASP A 55 -0.08 3.59 -10.03
N ASP A 56 0.82 3.66 -11.01
CA ASP A 56 1.68 4.80 -11.31
C ASP A 56 2.58 5.27 -10.14
N THR A 57 2.74 4.46 -9.08
CA THR A 57 3.60 4.77 -7.92
C THR A 57 4.58 3.64 -7.60
N ILE A 58 4.08 2.42 -7.36
CA ILE A 58 4.90 1.19 -7.21
C ILE A 58 5.09 0.52 -8.57
N ASN A 59 4.03 0.46 -9.37
CA ASN A 59 4.01 -0.11 -10.72
C ASN A 59 3.46 0.89 -11.73
N ASP A 60 3.75 0.67 -13.01
CA ASP A 60 3.10 1.37 -14.12
C ASP A 60 1.61 0.95 -14.22
N ASP A 61 0.67 1.89 -14.35
CA ASP A 61 -0.76 1.59 -14.54
C ASP A 61 -1.08 1.11 -15.97
N GLY A 62 -0.20 1.38 -16.94
CA GLY A 62 -0.32 0.98 -18.33
C GLY A 62 -1.66 1.37 -18.96
N ALA A 63 -2.41 0.37 -19.42
CA ALA A 63 -3.75 0.54 -19.98
C ALA A 63 -4.87 0.69 -18.93
N GLY A 64 -4.52 0.61 -17.64
CA GLY A 64 -5.44 0.59 -16.52
C GLY A 64 -6.06 -0.78 -16.25
N TYR A 65 -6.73 -0.90 -15.09
CA TYR A 65 -7.40 -2.13 -14.62
C TYR A 65 -6.47 -3.33 -14.39
N LEU A 66 -5.25 -3.07 -13.97
CA LEU A 66 -4.24 -4.08 -13.72
C LEU A 66 -4.61 -4.97 -12.51
N HIS A 67 -4.75 -6.27 -12.75
CA HIS A 67 -5.23 -7.25 -11.78
C HIS A 67 -4.52 -8.61 -11.87
N LYS A 68 -3.43 -8.69 -12.63
CA LYS A 68 -2.55 -9.85 -12.68
C LYS A 68 -1.12 -9.40 -12.48
N TYR A 69 -0.44 -10.00 -11.52
CA TYR A 69 0.93 -9.64 -11.20
C TYR A 69 1.89 -9.85 -12.38
N GLN A 70 1.65 -10.85 -13.24
CA GLN A 70 2.49 -11.12 -14.41
C GLN A 70 2.42 -10.01 -15.47
N GLU A 71 1.39 -9.17 -15.42
CA GLU A 71 1.21 -8.00 -16.29
C GLU A 71 1.73 -6.72 -15.61
N MET A 72 2.15 -6.79 -14.34
CA MET A 72 2.66 -5.63 -13.59
C MET A 72 4.11 -5.34 -13.93
N GLU A 73 4.36 -4.10 -14.37
CA GLU A 73 5.70 -3.55 -14.50
C GLU A 73 6.03 -2.74 -13.25
N ILE A 74 6.77 -3.37 -12.32
CA ILE A 74 7.23 -2.71 -11.09
C ILE A 74 8.30 -1.69 -11.46
N PHE A 75 8.18 -0.46 -10.96
CA PHE A 75 9.18 0.58 -11.22
C PHE A 75 10.55 0.17 -10.67
N PRO A 76 11.65 0.53 -11.36
CA PRO A 76 12.99 0.24 -10.89
C PRO A 76 13.19 0.70 -9.45
N HIS A 77 13.79 -0.17 -8.64
CA HIS A 77 14.11 0.09 -7.23
C HIS A 77 12.91 0.30 -6.28
N ALA A 78 11.66 0.14 -6.72
CA ALA A 78 10.47 0.38 -5.89
C ALA A 78 10.48 -0.44 -4.59
N TYR A 79 10.69 -1.75 -4.68
CA TYR A 79 10.71 -2.59 -3.48
C TYR A 79 11.93 -2.31 -2.59
N GLN A 80 13.09 -1.99 -3.18
CA GLN A 80 14.29 -1.64 -2.42
C GLN A 80 14.09 -0.34 -1.63
N ALA A 81 13.50 0.69 -2.24
CA ALA A 81 13.22 1.96 -1.59
C ALA A 81 12.22 1.79 -0.42
N LEU A 82 11.13 1.06 -0.65
CA LEU A 82 10.17 0.75 0.42
C LEU A 82 10.80 -0.09 1.54
N LYS A 83 11.67 -1.06 1.18
CA LYS A 83 12.39 -1.86 2.17
C LYS A 83 13.32 -1.02 3.02
N ALA A 84 14.01 -0.06 2.43
CA ALA A 84 14.89 0.86 3.16
C ALA A 84 14.09 1.68 4.19
N LYS A 85 12.90 2.16 3.85
CA LYS A 85 12.02 2.83 4.84
C LYS A 85 11.50 1.86 5.90
N GLN A 86 11.17 0.63 5.53
CA GLN A 86 10.79 -0.38 6.52
C GLN A 86 11.91 -0.67 7.52
N ASP A 87 13.17 -0.70 7.08
CA ASP A 87 14.34 -0.84 7.97
C ASP A 87 14.56 0.36 8.89
N GLN A 88 14.03 1.54 8.52
CA GLN A 88 13.98 2.73 9.37
C GLN A 88 12.77 2.75 10.33
N GLY A 89 12.02 1.65 10.39
CA GLY A 89 10.91 1.46 11.33
C GLY A 89 9.55 1.93 10.81
N TYR A 90 9.41 2.18 9.51
CA TYR A 90 8.12 2.50 8.90
C TYR A 90 7.30 1.23 8.65
N LEU A 91 6.01 1.28 8.95
CA LEU A 91 5.05 0.35 8.36
C LEU A 91 4.78 0.78 6.92
N ILE A 92 4.76 -0.16 5.99
CA ILE A 92 4.49 0.10 4.57
C ILE A 92 3.05 -0.29 4.28
N VAL A 93 2.20 0.69 3.98
CA VAL A 93 0.76 0.48 3.79
C VAL A 93 0.37 0.92 2.38
N VAL A 94 -0.11 0.00 1.56
CA VAL A 94 -0.66 0.36 0.25
C VAL A 94 -2.06 0.91 0.44
N VAL A 95 -2.40 2.05 -0.17
CA VAL A 95 -3.75 2.62 -0.19
C VAL A 95 -4.15 2.84 -1.64
N THR A 96 -5.15 2.13 -2.16
CA THR A 96 -5.42 2.11 -3.61
C THR A 96 -6.91 2.11 -4.00
N ASN A 97 -7.25 2.83 -5.08
CA ASN A 97 -8.61 2.93 -5.61
C ASN A 97 -8.83 1.96 -6.79
N GLN A 98 -9.37 0.77 -6.54
CA GLN A 98 -9.53 -0.32 -7.51
C GLN A 98 -10.92 -0.36 -8.16
N SER A 99 -11.25 0.71 -8.88
CA SER A 99 -12.58 0.89 -9.51
C SER A 99 -12.92 -0.14 -10.60
N GLY A 100 -11.95 -0.94 -11.06
CA GLY A 100 -12.17 -2.02 -12.01
C GLY A 100 -13.12 -3.09 -11.47
N ILE A 101 -13.17 -3.27 -10.14
CA ILE A 101 -14.03 -4.26 -9.48
C ILE A 101 -15.51 -3.90 -9.69
N SER A 102 -15.95 -2.70 -9.28
CA SER A 102 -17.36 -2.30 -9.49
C SER A 102 -17.74 -2.12 -10.96
N LYS A 103 -16.75 -1.97 -11.85
CA LYS A 103 -16.93 -1.89 -13.30
C LYS A 103 -16.89 -3.25 -14.00
N ASN A 104 -16.82 -4.35 -13.25
CA ASN A 104 -16.75 -5.73 -13.75
C ASN A 104 -15.59 -5.97 -14.74
N LYS A 105 -14.46 -5.28 -14.55
CA LYS A 105 -13.23 -5.50 -15.35
C LYS A 105 -12.42 -6.69 -14.86
N PHE A 106 -12.47 -6.95 -13.55
CA PHE A 106 -11.91 -8.10 -12.85
C PHE A 106 -12.64 -8.28 -11.53
N THR A 107 -12.51 -9.44 -10.90
CA THR A 107 -13.16 -9.74 -9.63
C THR A 107 -12.32 -9.27 -8.43
N GLU A 108 -12.95 -9.12 -7.27
CA GLU A 108 -12.22 -8.85 -6.02
C GLU A 108 -11.21 -9.97 -5.70
N ALA A 109 -11.53 -11.22 -6.03
CA ALA A 109 -10.61 -12.35 -5.87
C ALA A 109 -9.36 -12.20 -6.75
N ASP A 110 -9.50 -11.73 -8.00
CA ASP A 110 -8.37 -11.47 -8.88
C ASP A 110 -7.45 -10.39 -8.28
N PHE A 111 -8.03 -9.30 -7.76
CA PHE A 111 -7.27 -8.25 -7.08
C PHE A 111 -6.52 -8.78 -5.85
N ILE A 112 -7.19 -9.54 -4.97
CA ILE A 112 -6.57 -10.09 -3.76
C ILE A 112 -5.43 -11.05 -4.13
N GLN A 113 -5.61 -11.89 -5.16
CA GLN A 113 -4.55 -12.77 -5.64
C GLN A 113 -3.37 -11.95 -6.19
N CYS A 114 -3.65 -10.93 -6.99
CA CYS A 114 -2.63 -10.02 -7.52
C CYS A 114 -1.81 -9.34 -6.41
N MET A 115 -2.47 -8.86 -5.35
CA MET A 115 -1.77 -8.25 -4.21
C MET A 115 -0.93 -9.27 -3.43
N ASN A 116 -1.42 -10.50 -3.26
CA ASN A 116 -0.62 -11.57 -2.65
C ASN A 116 0.61 -11.91 -3.49
N ASP A 117 0.46 -12.03 -4.81
CA ASP A 117 1.58 -12.31 -5.72
C ASP A 117 2.61 -11.17 -5.69
N MET A 118 2.16 -9.91 -5.77
CA MET A 118 3.03 -8.73 -5.68
C MET A 118 3.85 -8.75 -4.39
N ALA A 119 3.18 -9.01 -3.28
CA ALA A 119 3.82 -8.96 -1.98
C ALA A 119 4.73 -10.16 -1.70
N ALA A 120 4.40 -11.35 -2.23
CA ALA A 120 5.29 -12.52 -2.19
C ALA A 120 6.58 -12.26 -3.00
N HIS A 121 6.48 -11.61 -4.17
CA HIS A 121 7.64 -11.25 -4.97
C HIS A 121 8.49 -10.16 -4.30
N ALA A 122 7.86 -9.13 -3.74
CA ALA A 122 8.56 -8.09 -2.98
C ALA A 122 9.37 -8.69 -1.82
N TYR A 123 8.77 -9.61 -1.07
CA TYR A 123 9.43 -10.34 0.00
C TYR A 123 10.58 -11.21 -0.51
N ALA A 124 10.36 -11.97 -1.59
CA ALA A 124 11.41 -12.82 -2.17
C ALA A 124 12.62 -12.03 -2.69
N GLN A 125 12.40 -10.82 -3.22
CA GLN A 125 13.46 -9.98 -3.79
C GLN A 125 14.24 -9.18 -2.74
N THR A 126 13.57 -8.68 -1.70
CA THR A 126 14.15 -7.67 -0.79
C THR A 126 13.87 -7.94 0.69
N GLY A 127 13.02 -8.91 1.00
CA GLY A 127 12.44 -9.08 2.35
C GLY A 127 11.39 -8.03 2.71
N LEU A 128 10.93 -7.22 1.74
CA LEU A 128 9.88 -6.22 1.95
C LEU A 128 8.58 -6.90 2.37
N ILE A 129 7.96 -6.33 3.39
CA ILE A 129 6.64 -6.69 3.86
C ILE A 129 5.72 -5.48 3.64
N PHE A 130 4.61 -5.65 2.92
CA PHE A 130 3.51 -4.70 3.00
C PHE A 130 2.71 -4.98 4.27
N ASP A 131 2.66 -4.06 5.23
CA ASP A 131 1.99 -4.31 6.51
C ASP A 131 0.47 -4.40 6.35
N ALA A 132 -0.10 -3.58 5.45
CA ALA A 132 -1.50 -3.63 5.07
C ALA A 132 -1.73 -3.15 3.62
N VAL A 133 -2.88 -3.54 3.05
CA VAL A 133 -3.44 -3.01 1.81
C VAL A 133 -4.83 -2.51 2.11
N LEU A 134 -5.01 -1.19 2.02
CA LEU A 134 -6.27 -0.50 2.15
C LEU A 134 -6.80 -0.20 0.74
N TYR A 135 -8.04 -0.59 0.44
CA TYR A 135 -8.53 -0.49 -0.92
C TYR A 135 -10.02 -0.21 -1.02
N CYS A 136 -10.38 0.53 -2.06
CA CYS A 136 -11.77 0.76 -2.43
C CYS A 136 -12.11 0.08 -3.75
N LYS A 137 -13.26 -0.58 -3.81
CA LYS A 137 -13.70 -1.40 -4.95
C LYS A 137 -14.54 -0.62 -5.97
N THR A 138 -14.97 0.57 -5.59
CA THR A 138 -16.01 1.32 -6.30
C THR A 138 -15.45 2.51 -7.08
N SER A 139 -16.11 2.86 -8.18
CA SER A 139 -15.87 4.08 -8.93
C SER A 139 -16.64 5.30 -8.41
N ASP A 140 -17.53 5.11 -7.43
CA ASP A 140 -18.36 6.17 -6.88
C ASP A 140 -17.48 7.10 -6.02
N PRO A 141 -17.34 8.38 -6.38
CA PRO A 141 -16.56 9.34 -5.60
C PRO A 141 -17.14 9.60 -4.20
N SER A 142 -18.42 9.31 -3.97
CA SER A 142 -19.06 9.46 -2.65
C SER A 142 -18.77 8.31 -1.68
N GLU A 143 -18.14 7.23 -2.16
CA GLU A 143 -17.84 6.07 -1.32
C GLU A 143 -16.86 6.44 -0.18
N PRO A 144 -17.19 6.18 1.10
CA PRO A 144 -16.34 6.56 2.24
C PRO A 144 -14.91 5.99 2.21
N TRP A 145 -14.73 4.81 1.61
CA TRP A 145 -13.42 4.14 1.51
C TRP A 145 -12.58 4.59 0.31
N ARG A 146 -13.16 5.34 -0.63
CA ARG A 146 -12.46 5.80 -1.84
C ARG A 146 -11.63 7.04 -1.54
N LYS A 147 -10.32 7.02 -1.82
CA LYS A 147 -9.48 8.23 -1.75
C LYS A 147 -10.13 9.34 -2.60
N PRO A 148 -10.29 10.57 -2.08
CA PRO A 148 -9.60 11.14 -0.90
C PRO A 148 -10.33 10.98 0.45
N ASN A 149 -11.42 10.22 0.51
CA ASN A 149 -12.16 9.94 1.76
C ASN A 149 -11.37 9.00 2.68
N LEU A 150 -11.58 9.11 3.99
CA LEU A 150 -10.66 8.57 5.01
C LEU A 150 -11.08 7.24 5.66
N GLU A 151 -12.17 6.60 5.24
CA GLU A 151 -12.72 5.47 6.00
C GLU A 151 -11.77 4.26 6.05
N THR A 152 -10.98 4.06 4.99
CA THR A 152 -9.89 3.07 4.99
C THR A 152 -8.86 3.31 6.08
N PHE A 153 -8.50 4.57 6.34
CA PHE A 153 -7.58 4.92 7.43
C PHE A 153 -8.24 4.73 8.79
N ASN A 154 -9.51 5.10 8.94
CA ASN A 154 -10.26 4.91 10.19
C ASN A 154 -10.25 3.43 10.59
N GLU A 155 -10.56 2.52 9.66
CA GLU A 155 -10.48 1.06 9.88
C GLU A 155 -9.07 0.61 10.26
N PHE A 156 -8.04 1.13 9.58
CA PHE A 156 -6.65 0.82 9.89
C PHE A 156 -6.25 1.24 11.31
N THR A 157 -6.74 2.40 11.78
CA THR A 157 -6.42 2.91 13.11
C THR A 157 -7.06 2.15 14.27
N HIS A 158 -8.04 1.29 14.00
CA HIS A 158 -8.53 0.32 14.99
C HIS A 158 -7.47 -0.75 15.33
N LEU A 159 -6.51 -0.99 14.43
CA LEU A 159 -5.43 -1.96 14.63
C LEU A 159 -4.11 -1.30 15.02
N PHE A 160 -3.80 -0.14 14.43
CA PHE A 160 -2.52 0.54 14.57
C PHE A 160 -2.69 1.97 15.05
N ASN A 161 -1.94 2.37 16.08
CA ASN A 161 -1.82 3.77 16.43
C ASN A 161 -0.79 4.44 15.51
N VAL A 162 -1.14 5.53 14.83
CA VAL A 162 -0.30 6.17 13.79
C VAL A 162 0.30 7.47 14.31
N ASP A 163 1.63 7.57 14.26
CA ASP A 163 2.34 8.84 14.44
C ASP A 163 2.22 9.67 13.16
N LYS A 164 1.20 10.52 13.10
CA LYS A 164 0.93 11.39 11.95
C LYS A 164 2.07 12.36 11.64
N ALA A 165 2.82 12.82 12.65
CA ALA A 165 3.89 13.80 12.46
C ALA A 165 5.09 13.21 11.71
N SER A 166 5.24 11.89 11.78
CA SER A 166 6.33 11.11 11.16
C SER A 166 5.77 10.11 10.14
N SER A 167 4.60 10.38 9.57
CA SER A 167 3.97 9.54 8.54
C SER A 167 3.80 10.30 7.23
N TYR A 168 3.75 9.54 6.14
CA TYR A 168 3.79 10.08 4.78
C TYR A 168 2.74 9.42 3.90
N MET A 169 2.14 10.18 2.98
CA MET A 169 1.34 9.66 1.87
C MET A 169 2.08 9.93 0.56
N MET A 170 2.37 8.88 -0.20
CA MET A 170 2.97 8.96 -1.52
C MET A 170 1.99 8.50 -2.59
N GLY A 171 1.87 9.26 -3.69
CA GLY A 171 1.04 8.89 -4.83
C GLY A 171 1.25 9.81 -6.02
N ASP A 172 0.68 9.46 -7.17
CA ASP A 172 0.81 10.24 -8.39
C ASP A 172 -0.36 11.21 -8.62
N LYS A 173 -1.55 10.89 -8.11
CA LYS A 173 -2.78 11.64 -8.40
C LYS A 173 -3.10 12.66 -7.32
N GLU A 174 -3.86 13.69 -7.71
CA GLU A 174 -4.34 14.74 -6.81
C GLU A 174 -5.11 14.17 -5.60
N PHE A 175 -5.92 13.13 -5.79
CA PHE A 175 -6.66 12.52 -4.69
C PHE A 175 -5.76 11.78 -3.67
N ASP A 176 -4.54 11.41 -4.04
CA ASP A 176 -3.58 10.81 -3.11
C ASP A 176 -3.02 11.88 -2.19
N ILE A 177 -2.63 13.01 -2.77
CA ILE A 177 -2.14 14.16 -2.03
C ILE A 177 -3.26 14.71 -1.14
N GLN A 178 -4.47 14.84 -1.66
CA GLN A 178 -5.62 15.25 -0.87
C GLN A 178 -5.96 14.25 0.25
N TYR A 179 -5.81 12.95 0.03
CA TYR A 179 -5.95 11.95 1.09
C TYR A 179 -4.93 12.18 2.21
N GLY A 180 -3.64 12.38 1.88
CA GLY A 180 -2.60 12.69 2.86
C GLY A 180 -2.84 14.00 3.61
N GLN A 181 -3.27 15.05 2.91
CA GLN A 181 -3.65 16.34 3.52
C GLN A 181 -4.84 16.19 4.47
N ASN A 182 -5.89 15.45 4.07
CA ASN A 182 -7.05 15.15 4.91
C ASN A 182 -6.66 14.36 6.17
N LEU A 183 -5.67 13.48 6.06
CA LEU A 183 -5.09 12.77 7.21
C LEU A 183 -4.28 13.68 8.13
N GLY A 184 -3.78 14.81 7.62
CA GLY A 184 -2.86 15.71 8.32
C GLY A 184 -1.44 15.14 8.39
N ILE A 185 -1.01 14.43 7.35
CA ILE A 185 0.35 13.86 7.23
C ILE A 185 1.11 14.46 6.06
N CYS A 186 2.43 14.29 6.03
CA CYS A 186 3.25 14.82 4.96
C CYS A 186 2.98 14.10 3.63
N THR A 187 3.03 14.82 2.51
CA THR A 187 2.66 14.32 1.19
C THR A 187 3.84 14.32 0.22
N ILE A 188 3.93 13.26 -0.59
CA ILE A 188 4.98 13.07 -1.58
C ILE A 188 4.30 12.75 -2.92
N ALA A 189 4.40 13.68 -3.87
CA ALA A 189 3.98 13.42 -5.25
C ALA A 189 5.11 12.75 -6.03
N VAL A 190 4.78 11.70 -6.79
CA VAL A 190 5.69 11.08 -7.78
C VAL A 190 5.33 11.53 -9.19
N LYS A 191 6.31 11.65 -10.08
CA LYS A 191 6.09 12.08 -11.49
C LYS A 191 5.91 10.92 -12.48
N THR A 192 5.84 9.69 -11.97
CA THR A 192 5.64 8.48 -12.76
C THR A 192 4.23 8.36 -13.36
N GLY A 193 3.25 9.08 -12.81
CA GLY A 193 1.88 9.12 -13.35
C GLY A 193 1.65 10.12 -14.47
N LYS A 194 0.39 10.21 -14.91
CA LYS A 194 -0.01 11.03 -16.07
C LYS A 194 0.04 12.54 -15.83
N SER A 195 -0.03 12.95 -14.57
CA SER A 195 -0.03 14.35 -14.14
C SER A 195 0.68 14.46 -12.80
N VAL A 196 1.42 15.54 -12.59
CA VAL A 196 2.11 15.79 -11.32
C VAL A 196 1.26 16.71 -10.46
N CYS A 197 0.88 16.28 -9.26
CA CYS A 197 0.28 17.17 -8.27
C CYS A 197 1.37 18.05 -7.65
N THR A 198 1.30 19.36 -7.87
CA THR A 198 2.31 20.32 -7.36
C THR A 198 2.01 20.83 -5.96
N ASP A 199 0.87 20.46 -5.38
CA ASP A 199 0.41 20.91 -4.05
C ASP A 199 0.89 19.99 -2.92
N ALA A 200 1.74 19.01 -3.23
CA ALA A 200 2.38 18.14 -2.27
C ALA A 200 3.56 18.84 -1.55
N ASP A 201 3.90 18.38 -0.34
CA ASP A 201 5.05 18.91 0.41
C ASP A 201 6.38 18.59 -0.30
N TYR A 202 6.47 17.42 -0.93
CA TYR A 202 7.60 16.98 -1.74
C TYR A 202 7.13 16.48 -3.10
N VAL A 203 7.97 16.69 -4.11
CA VAL A 203 7.78 16.13 -5.46
C VAL A 203 9.07 15.44 -5.89
N ILE A 204 8.99 14.17 -6.23
CA ILE A 204 10.12 13.34 -6.66
C ILE A 204 9.84 12.70 -8.03
N ASP A 205 10.89 12.37 -8.78
CA ASP A 205 10.70 11.83 -10.13
C ASP A 205 10.08 10.43 -10.08
N SER A 206 10.54 9.58 -9.15
CA SER A 206 9.97 8.26 -8.91
C SER A 206 10.17 7.80 -7.46
N ILE A 207 9.56 6.67 -7.10
CA ILE A 207 9.77 6.02 -5.79
C ILE A 207 11.25 5.70 -5.48
N ALA A 208 12.11 5.56 -6.51
CA ALA A 208 13.54 5.34 -6.32
C ALA A 208 14.24 6.52 -5.61
N ASP A 209 13.65 7.71 -5.66
CA ASP A 209 14.21 8.93 -5.08
C ASP A 209 13.78 9.16 -3.62
N LEU A 210 13.05 8.22 -3.01
CA LEU A 210 12.61 8.33 -1.60
C LEU A 210 13.76 8.51 -0.61
N ASP A 211 14.96 8.00 -0.93
CA ASP A 211 16.13 8.16 -0.08
C ASP A 211 16.79 9.53 -0.17
N ASN A 212 16.38 10.36 -1.13
CA ASN A 212 16.79 11.77 -1.21
C ASN A 212 15.98 12.66 -0.27
N LEU A 213 14.89 12.15 0.32
CA LEU A 213 14.06 12.88 1.27
C LEU A 213 14.47 12.55 2.71
N GLU A 214 14.56 13.59 3.54
CA GLU A 214 14.74 13.44 4.97
C GLU A 214 13.39 13.13 5.63
N PHE A 215 13.18 11.84 5.92
CA PHE A 215 12.04 11.38 6.70
C PHE A 215 12.26 11.75 8.18
N LYS A 216 11.23 12.27 8.83
CA LYS A 216 11.25 12.66 10.26
C LYS A 216 11.21 11.43 11.18
#